data_AF-A0A926A157-F1
#
_entry.id   AF-A0A926A157-F1
#
_cell.length_a   1.000
_cell.length_b   1.000
_cell.length_c   1.000
_cell.angle_alpha   90.00
_cell.angle_beta   90.00
_cell.angle_gamma   90.00
#
_symmetry.space_group_name_H-M   'P 1'
#
loop_
_entity.id
_entity.type
_entity.pdbx_description
1 polymer ?
#
loop_
_entity_poly.entity_id
_entity_poly.type
_entity_poly.pdbx_seq_one_letter_code
_entity_poly.pdbx_strand_id
1 'polypeptide(L)'
;RDALGAAGLAALIGIPGLGLYLVARALGVSLTIAPSTLDQTWWQLPVLIFSAAANSWAEEVVMVAYLITRLRQLGWSENTSLLAQALLRGAYHLYQGLGGFVGNVVMGLVFGRIWQRTNRLWMLVGAHALIDVVAFAGYALLAGRVSWLP
;
A
#
# COMPACT_ATOMS: atom_id res chain seq x y z
N ARG A 1 13.12 -6.04 -16.01
CA ARG A 1 11.95 -6.93 -15.87
C ARG A 1 11.12 -6.57 -14.64
N ASP A 2 11.71 -6.49 -13.44
CA ASP A 2 10.96 -6.09 -12.23
C ASP A 2 10.40 -4.67 -12.27
N ALA A 3 11.14 -3.69 -12.80
CA ALA A 3 10.68 -2.31 -12.88
C ALA A 3 9.34 -2.16 -13.65
N LEU A 4 9.19 -2.87 -14.78
CA LEU A 4 7.94 -2.86 -15.55
C LEU A 4 6.80 -3.55 -14.80
N GLY A 5 7.08 -4.67 -14.12
CA GLY A 5 6.10 -5.35 -13.29
C GLY A 5 5.67 -4.49 -12.09
N ALA A 6 6.61 -3.79 -11.48
CA ALA A 6 6.36 -2.86 -10.38
C ALA A 6 5.45 -1.71 -10.84
N ALA A 7 5.76 -1.07 -11.96
CA ALA A 7 4.94 -0.01 -12.54
C ALA A 7 3.52 -0.51 -12.90
N GLY A 8 3.43 -1.70 -13.50
CA GLY A 8 2.14 -2.32 -13.83
C GLY A 8 1.29 -2.62 -12.59
N LEU A 9 1.90 -3.17 -11.53
CA LEU A 9 1.21 -3.44 -10.26
C LEU A 9 0.81 -2.17 -9.52
N ALA A 10 1.68 -1.15 -9.54
CA ALA A 10 1.37 0.15 -8.97
C ALA A 10 0.15 0.78 -9.66
N ALA A 11 0.07 0.71 -10.99
CA ALA A 11 -1.10 1.19 -11.72
C ALA A 11 -2.36 0.33 -11.41
N LEU A 12 -2.21 -0.99 -11.38
CA LEU A 12 -3.30 -1.93 -11.12
C LEU A 12 -3.96 -1.72 -9.74
N ILE A 13 -3.16 -1.39 -8.72
CA ILE A 13 -3.66 -1.17 -7.36
C ILE A 13 -3.96 0.31 -7.10
N GLY A 14 -3.04 1.19 -7.47
CA GLY A 14 -3.10 2.61 -7.18
C GLY A 14 -4.25 3.33 -7.89
N ILE A 15 -4.53 3.03 -9.17
CA ILE A 15 -5.61 3.71 -9.90
C ILE A 15 -6.99 3.35 -9.31
N PRO A 16 -7.35 2.07 -9.13
CA PRO A 16 -8.60 1.73 -8.46
C PRO A 16 -8.65 2.18 -7.00
N GLY A 17 -7.51 2.15 -6.30
CA GLY A 17 -7.40 2.63 -4.92
C GLY A 17 -7.71 4.12 -4.78
N LEU A 18 -7.22 4.95 -5.71
CA LEU A 18 -7.58 6.36 -5.78
C LEU A 18 -9.08 6.54 -6.06
N GLY A 19 -9.65 5.75 -6.97
CA GLY A 19 -11.10 5.73 -7.21
C GLY A 19 -11.91 5.38 -5.95
N LEU A 20 -11.49 4.34 -5.21
CA LEU A 20 -12.12 3.93 -3.96
C LEU A 20 -12.05 5.05 -2.91
N TYR A 21 -10.90 5.73 -2.78
CA TYR A 21 -10.74 6.87 -1.89
C TYR A 21 -11.73 8.00 -2.24
N LEU A 22 -11.82 8.37 -3.52
CA LEU A 22 -12.72 9.44 -3.97
C LEU A 22 -14.19 9.09 -3.72
N VAL A 23 -14.60 7.84 -3.97
CA VAL A 23 -15.96 7.36 -3.69
C VAL A 23 -16.23 7.34 -2.18
N ALA A 24 -15.33 6.79 -1.38
CA ALA A 24 -15.49 6.74 0.08
C ALA A 24 -15.58 8.14 0.71
N ARG A 25 -14.80 9.10 0.17
CA ARG A 25 -14.88 10.52 0.55
C ARG A 25 -16.22 11.13 0.14
N ALA A 26 -16.68 10.89 -1.10
CA ALA A 26 -17.96 11.40 -1.58
C ALA A 26 -19.17 10.87 -0.79
N LEU A 27 -19.08 9.64 -0.27
CA LEU A 27 -20.11 9.01 0.57
C LEU A 27 -19.99 9.38 2.06
N GLY A 28 -18.96 10.13 2.48
CA GLY A 28 -18.74 10.50 3.89
C GLY A 28 -18.31 9.35 4.80
N VAL A 29 -17.85 8.23 4.23
CA VAL A 29 -17.44 7.03 4.98
C VAL A 29 -15.91 6.98 5.20
N SER A 30 -15.16 7.85 4.53
CA SER A 30 -13.70 7.95 4.66
C SER A 30 -13.29 8.85 5.81
N LEU A 31 -12.31 8.42 6.60
CA LEU A 31 -11.64 9.32 7.53
C LEU A 31 -10.75 10.27 6.74
N THR A 32 -10.79 11.55 7.12
CA THR A 32 -9.86 12.55 6.59
C THR A 32 -8.52 12.33 7.25
N ILE A 33 -7.56 11.76 6.53
CA ILE A 33 -6.23 11.49 7.05
C ILE A 33 -5.23 12.18 6.15
N ALA A 34 -4.44 13.05 6.76
CA ALA A 34 -3.27 13.59 6.11
C ALA A 34 -2.27 12.44 5.91
N PRO A 35 -1.86 12.13 4.67
CA PRO A 35 -0.85 11.10 4.39
C PRO A 35 0.52 11.40 5.03
N SER A 36 0.73 12.64 5.50
CA SER A 36 1.92 13.05 6.23
C SER A 36 1.56 14.08 7.29
N THR A 37 2.28 14.04 8.42
CA THR A 37 2.24 15.05 9.47
C THR A 37 3.39 16.05 9.37
N LEU A 38 4.20 15.98 8.30
CA LEU A 38 5.32 16.90 8.09
C LEU A 38 4.81 18.27 7.62
N ASP A 39 5.40 19.32 8.15
CA ASP A 39 5.19 20.69 7.68
C ASP A 39 5.72 20.88 6.25
N GLN A 40 5.15 21.86 5.54
CA GLN A 40 5.61 22.23 4.20
C GLN A 40 7.01 22.83 4.25
N THR A 41 8.00 22.01 3.90
CA THR A 41 9.42 22.36 3.87
C THR A 41 10.05 21.77 2.60
N TRP A 42 11.17 22.31 2.15
CA TRP A 42 11.81 21.85 0.90
C TRP A 42 12.29 20.39 0.98
N TRP A 43 12.61 19.91 2.18
CA TRP A 43 13.05 18.54 2.43
C TRP A 43 11.89 17.56 2.68
N GLN A 44 10.66 18.05 2.77
CA GLN A 44 9.47 17.22 2.97
C GLN A 44 9.37 16.13 1.89
N LEU A 45 9.42 16.51 0.61
CA LEU A 45 9.31 15.56 -0.51
C LEU A 45 10.43 14.49 -0.51
N PRO A 46 11.73 14.84 -0.40
CA PRO A 46 12.78 13.84 -0.24
C PRO A 46 12.52 12.87 0.91
N VAL A 47 12.13 13.36 2.08
CA VAL A 47 11.83 12.51 3.24
C VAL A 47 10.65 11.59 2.98
N LEU A 48 9.58 12.06 2.34
CA LEU A 48 8.43 11.24 1.98
C LEU A 48 8.79 10.13 0.99
N ILE A 49 9.67 10.42 0.02
CA ILE A 49 10.15 9.40 -0.93
C ILE A 49 10.98 8.33 -0.21
N PHE A 50 11.89 8.74 0.70
CA PHE A 50 12.65 7.78 1.50
C PHE A 50 11.76 6.98 2.46
N SER A 51 10.75 7.62 3.05
CA SER A 51 9.76 6.94 3.89
C SER A 51 8.96 5.92 3.11
N ALA A 52 8.51 6.25 1.90
CA ALA A 52 7.82 5.31 1.01
C ALA A 52 8.69 4.09 0.69
N ALA A 53 9.98 4.31 0.39
CA ALA A 53 10.93 3.22 0.16
C ALA A 53 11.14 2.35 1.43
N ALA A 54 11.27 2.98 2.60
CA ALA A 54 11.46 2.27 3.86
C ALA A 54 10.22 1.45 4.27
N ASN A 55 9.03 2.05 4.17
CA ASN A 55 7.76 1.41 4.51
C ASN A 55 7.46 0.24 3.58
N SER A 56 7.55 0.45 2.26
CA SER A 56 7.38 -0.61 1.27
C SER A 56 8.36 -1.77 1.48
N TRP A 57 9.62 -1.48 1.83
CA TRP A 57 10.57 -2.52 2.18
C TRP A 57 10.12 -3.32 3.40
N ALA A 58 9.82 -2.62 4.51
CA ALA A 58 9.44 -3.25 5.76
C ALA A 58 8.18 -4.10 5.60
N GLU A 59 7.15 -3.55 4.97
CA GLU A 59 5.89 -4.24 4.77
C GLU A 59 6.01 -5.45 3.85
N GLU A 60 6.66 -5.32 2.68
CA GLU A 60 6.74 -6.46 1.77
C GLU A 60 7.68 -7.55 2.27
N VAL A 61 8.79 -7.20 2.94
CA VAL A 61 9.69 -8.18 3.55
C VAL A 61 9.00 -8.90 4.71
N VAL A 62 8.42 -8.15 5.66
CA VAL A 62 7.89 -8.74 6.90
C VAL A 62 6.53 -9.37 6.67
N MET A 63 5.60 -8.63 6.07
CA MET A 63 4.21 -9.07 5.94
C MET A 63 4.01 -10.03 4.78
N VAL A 64 4.70 -9.86 3.65
CA VAL A 64 4.53 -10.77 2.51
C VAL A 64 5.54 -11.91 2.54
N ALA A 65 6.83 -11.61 2.43
CA ALA A 65 7.83 -12.66 2.29
C ALA A 65 7.98 -13.49 3.57
N TYR A 66 8.25 -12.86 4.71
CA TYR A 66 8.51 -13.54 5.97
C TYR A 66 7.26 -14.22 6.53
N LEU A 67 6.18 -13.47 6.77
CA LEU A 67 4.99 -14.01 7.42
C LEU A 67 4.36 -15.18 6.65
N ILE A 68 4.18 -15.06 5.32
CA ILE A 68 3.63 -16.16 4.51
C ILE A 68 4.55 -17.39 4.63
N THR A 69 5.87 -17.20 4.51
CA THR A 69 6.85 -18.28 4.63
C THR A 69 6.77 -18.95 6.00
N ARG A 70 6.67 -18.18 7.09
CA ARG A 70 6.57 -18.71 8.46
C ARG A 70 5.28 -19.46 8.68
N LEU A 71 4.14 -18.95 8.23
CA LEU A 71 2.87 -19.66 8.34
C LEU A 71 2.91 -21.00 7.58
N ARG A 72 3.53 -21.03 6.40
CA ARG A 72 3.75 -22.28 5.65
C ARG A 72 4.65 -23.26 6.40
N GLN A 73 5.72 -22.78 7.04
CA GLN A 73 6.59 -23.61 7.88
C GLN A 73 5.87 -24.16 9.13
N LEU A 74 4.86 -23.44 9.64
CA LEU A 74 3.99 -23.88 10.72
C LEU A 74 2.84 -24.82 10.24
N GLY A 75 2.84 -25.22 8.97
CA GLY A 75 1.88 -26.17 8.41
C GLY A 75 0.58 -25.57 7.89
N TRP A 76 0.40 -24.24 7.93
CA TRP A 76 -0.79 -23.59 7.35
C TRP A 76 -0.78 -23.74 5.84
N SER A 77 -1.94 -23.92 5.19
CA SER A 77 -2.05 -24.05 3.74
C SER A 77 -1.60 -22.80 2.97
N GLU A 78 -1.27 -22.92 1.67
CA GLU A 78 -0.92 -21.78 0.81
C GLU A 78 -1.96 -20.66 0.85
N ASN A 79 -3.23 -21.01 0.67
CA ASN A 79 -4.32 -20.05 0.62
C ASN A 79 -4.65 -19.48 2.01
N THR A 80 -4.53 -20.28 3.07
CA THR A 80 -4.78 -19.81 4.45
C THR A 80 -3.70 -18.83 4.89
N SER A 81 -2.43 -19.09 4.58
CA SER A 81 -1.33 -18.16 4.86
C SER A 81 -1.51 -16.83 4.13
N LEU A 82 -1.94 -16.88 2.87
CA LEU A 82 -2.23 -15.68 2.07
C LEU A 82 -3.38 -14.86 2.68
N LEU A 83 -4.49 -15.51 3.02
CA LEU A 83 -5.64 -14.83 3.60
C LEU A 83 -5.29 -14.19 4.95
N ALA A 84 -4.59 -14.91 5.83
CA ALA A 84 -4.18 -14.41 7.13
C ALA A 84 -3.26 -13.17 7.00
N GLN A 85 -2.29 -13.23 6.09
CA GLN A 85 -1.42 -12.09 5.77
C GLN A 85 -2.23 -10.89 5.27
N ALA A 86 -3.15 -11.10 4.32
CA ALA A 86 -3.94 -10.02 3.73
C ALA A 86 -4.87 -9.36 4.77
N LEU A 87 -5.51 -10.16 5.61
CA LEU A 87 -6.35 -9.65 6.70
C LEU A 87 -5.54 -8.90 7.75
N LEU A 88 -4.36 -9.40 8.12
CA LEU A 88 -3.47 -8.69 9.04
C LEU A 88 -3.05 -7.34 8.45
N ARG A 89 -2.71 -7.31 7.16
CA ARG A 89 -2.42 -6.07 6.42
C ARG A 89 -3.57 -5.08 6.45
N GLY A 90 -4.79 -5.54 6.15
CA GLY A 90 -5.98 -4.71 6.27
C GLY A 90 -6.14 -4.18 7.70
N ALA A 91 -5.98 -5.04 8.71
CA ALA A 91 -6.22 -4.70 10.11
C ALA A 91 -5.32 -3.58 10.62
N TYR A 92 -4.01 -3.60 10.34
CA TYR A 92 -3.12 -2.49 10.75
C TYR A 92 -3.32 -1.21 9.92
N HIS A 93 -4.12 -1.26 8.86
CA HIS A 93 -4.57 -0.10 8.08
C HIS A 93 -5.99 0.35 8.42
N LEU A 94 -6.66 -0.25 9.41
CA LEU A 94 -8.03 0.12 9.77
C LEU A 94 -8.13 1.56 10.30
N TYR A 95 -7.01 2.13 10.80
CA TYR A 95 -6.94 3.55 11.18
C TYR A 95 -7.22 4.48 9.99
N GLN A 96 -7.09 3.98 8.74
CA GLN A 96 -7.44 4.68 7.52
C GLN A 96 -8.95 4.71 7.20
N GLY A 97 -9.76 4.05 8.04
CA GLY A 97 -11.17 3.79 7.81
C GLY A 97 -11.40 2.52 6.97
N LEU A 98 -12.68 2.25 6.67
CA LEU A 98 -13.08 1.02 5.98
C LEU A 98 -12.49 0.91 4.56
N GLY A 99 -12.36 2.04 3.85
CA GLY A 99 -11.74 2.07 2.52
C GLY A 99 -10.26 1.65 2.56
N GLY A 100 -9.51 2.16 3.53
CA GLY A 100 -8.10 1.78 3.73
C GLY A 100 -7.95 0.32 4.13
N PHE A 101 -8.82 -0.22 4.99
CA PHE A 101 -8.86 -1.65 5.31
C PHE A 101 -9.08 -2.50 4.06
N VAL A 102 -10.16 -2.25 3.31
CA VAL A 102 -10.53 -3.07 2.14
C VAL A 102 -9.45 -2.99 1.07
N GLY A 103 -8.95 -1.78 0.78
CA GLY A 103 -7.86 -1.58 -0.19
C GLY A 103 -6.61 -2.39 0.17
N ASN A 104 -6.24 -2.40 1.45
CA ASN A 104 -5.08 -3.12 1.94
C ASN A 104 -5.26 -4.64 1.99
N VAL A 105 -6.46 -5.14 2.27
CA VAL A 105 -6.78 -6.58 2.11
C VAL A 105 -6.61 -6.99 0.64
N VAL A 106 -7.19 -6.22 -0.29
CA VAL A 106 -7.10 -6.51 -1.74
C VAL A 106 -5.65 -6.48 -2.22
N MET A 107 -4.89 -5.43 -1.88
CA MET A 107 -3.46 -5.33 -2.20
C MET A 107 -2.68 -6.51 -1.61
N GLY A 108 -2.93 -6.86 -0.34
CA GLY A 108 -2.32 -8.01 0.32
C GLY A 108 -2.56 -9.32 -0.42
N LEU A 109 -3.80 -9.59 -0.84
CA LEU A 109 -4.14 -10.78 -1.62
C LEU A 109 -3.40 -10.82 -2.96
N VAL A 110 -3.35 -9.70 -3.68
CA VAL A 110 -2.67 -9.61 -4.99
C VAL A 110 -1.16 -9.80 -4.81
N PHE A 111 -0.55 -9.06 -3.90
CA PHE A 111 0.90 -9.07 -3.67
C PHE A 111 1.36 -10.42 -3.11
N GLY A 112 0.65 -10.95 -2.12
CA GLY A 112 0.94 -12.27 -1.56
C GLY A 112 0.79 -13.38 -2.58
N ARG A 113 -0.23 -13.35 -3.45
CA ARG A 113 -0.39 -14.34 -4.52
C ARG A 113 0.76 -14.26 -5.54
N ILE A 114 1.18 -13.06 -5.91
CA ILE A 114 2.31 -12.86 -6.82
C ILE A 114 3.60 -13.35 -6.19
N TRP A 115 3.83 -13.06 -4.90
CA TRP A 115 4.97 -13.60 -4.15
C TRP A 115 4.97 -15.12 -4.18
N GLN A 116 3.87 -15.78 -3.79
CA GLN A 116 3.76 -17.24 -3.80
C GLN A 116 4.08 -17.88 -5.15
N ARG A 117 3.71 -17.22 -6.25
CA ARG A 117 3.93 -17.73 -7.61
C ARG A 117 5.31 -17.44 -8.18
N THR A 118 5.97 -16.37 -7.73
CA THR A 118 7.14 -15.83 -8.44
C THR A 118 8.38 -15.71 -7.56
N ASN A 119 8.22 -15.60 -6.23
CA ASN A 119 9.27 -15.25 -5.28
C ASN A 119 10.03 -13.95 -5.65
N ARG A 120 9.37 -12.99 -6.31
CA ARG A 120 9.98 -11.74 -6.77
C ARG A 120 9.62 -10.58 -5.84
N LEU A 121 10.39 -10.40 -4.77
CA LEU A 121 10.12 -9.38 -3.74
C LEU A 121 10.33 -7.96 -4.26
N TRP A 122 11.39 -7.71 -5.03
CA TRP A 122 11.75 -6.39 -5.54
C TRP A 122 10.65 -5.76 -6.42
N MET A 123 9.89 -6.59 -7.14
CA MET A 123 8.75 -6.13 -7.92
C MET A 123 7.63 -5.59 -7.03
N LEU A 124 7.37 -6.24 -5.89
CA LEU A 124 6.35 -5.84 -4.93
C LEU A 124 6.77 -4.59 -4.16
N VAL A 125 8.02 -4.57 -3.66
CA VAL A 125 8.61 -3.40 -3.00
C VAL A 125 8.54 -2.18 -3.92
N GLY A 126 8.96 -2.32 -5.18
CA GLY A 126 8.92 -1.23 -6.15
C GLY A 126 7.50 -0.74 -6.45
N ALA A 127 6.54 -1.65 -6.54
CA ALA A 127 5.14 -1.29 -6.76
C ALA A 127 4.56 -0.52 -5.58
N HIS A 128 4.78 -1.01 -4.36
CA HIS A 128 4.34 -0.37 -3.12
C HIS A 128 4.99 0.99 -2.96
N ALA A 129 6.32 1.09 -3.11
CA ALA A 129 7.04 2.36 -3.04
C ALA A 129 6.47 3.39 -4.03
N LEU A 130 6.15 2.97 -5.26
CA LEU A 130 5.60 3.87 -6.27
C LEU A 130 4.18 4.35 -5.90
N ILE A 131 3.33 3.48 -5.35
CA ILE A 131 2.00 3.84 -4.85
C ILE A 131 2.14 4.89 -3.73
N ASP A 132 3.00 4.63 -2.76
CA ASP A 132 3.24 5.53 -1.62
C ASP A 132 3.82 6.88 -2.04
N VAL A 133 4.81 6.87 -2.95
CA VAL A 133 5.38 8.11 -3.50
C VAL A 133 4.30 8.94 -4.18
N VAL A 134 3.45 8.32 -5.01
CA VAL A 134 2.35 9.03 -5.68
C VAL A 134 1.35 9.58 -4.67
N ALA A 135 1.00 8.81 -3.64
CA ALA A 135 0.08 9.26 -2.60
C ALA A 135 0.65 10.41 -1.77
N PHE A 136 1.89 10.28 -1.29
CA PHE A 136 2.54 11.27 -0.43
C PHE A 136 2.89 12.54 -1.20
N ALA A 137 3.55 12.43 -2.35
CA ALA A 137 3.91 13.60 -3.15
C ALA A 137 2.68 14.24 -3.78
N GLY A 138 1.72 13.44 -4.26
CA GLY A 138 0.46 13.93 -4.80
C GLY A 138 -0.31 14.74 -3.76
N TYR A 139 -0.42 14.26 -2.53
CA TYR A 139 -1.03 15.01 -1.45
C TYR A 139 -0.24 16.29 -1.12
N ALA A 140 1.08 16.20 -0.92
CA ALA A 140 1.91 17.36 -0.60
C ALA A 140 1.84 18.48 -1.67
N LEU A 141 1.66 18.11 -2.94
CA LEU A 141 1.56 19.04 -4.06
C LEU A 141 0.15 19.58 -4.32
N LEU A 142 -0.90 18.85 -3.95
CA LEU A 142 -2.29 19.19 -4.32
C LEU A 142 -3.16 19.63 -3.14
N ALA A 143 -2.82 19.25 -1.90
CA ALA A 143 -3.57 19.66 -0.71
C ALA A 143 -3.64 21.19 -0.62
N GLY A 144 -4.83 21.72 -0.33
CA GLY A 144 -5.11 23.16 -0.36
C GLY A 144 -5.16 23.81 -1.75
N ARG A 145 -4.92 23.06 -2.84
CA ARG A 145 -5.03 23.54 -4.24
C ARG A 145 -6.20 22.95 -5.01
N VAL A 146 -6.77 21.85 -4.50
CA VAL A 146 -7.93 21.16 -5.10
C VAL A 146 -9.01 20.93 -4.06
N SER A 147 -10.28 21.05 -4.44
CA SER A 147 -11.43 20.92 -3.53
C SER A 147 -11.71 19.48 -3.08
N TRP A 148 -11.19 18.51 -3.82
CA TRP A 148 -11.40 17.09 -3.55
C TRP A 148 -10.36 16.47 -2.61
N LEU A 149 -9.33 17.23 -2.21
CA LEU A 149 -8.46 16.90 -1.09
C LEU A 149 -8.82 17.78 0.11
N PRO A 150 -8.68 17.25 1.35
CA PRO A 150 -8.80 18.07 2.56
C PRO A 150 -7.70 19.13 2.65
#